data_AF-W2ZYT8-F1
#
_entry.id   AF-W2ZYT8-F1
#
_cell.length_a   1.000
_cell.length_b   1.000
_cell.length_c   1.000
_cell.angle_alpha   90.00
_cell.angle_beta   90.00
_cell.angle_gamma   90.00
#
_symmetry.space_group_name_H-M   'P 1'
#
loop_
_entity.id
_entity.type
_entity.pdbx_description
1 polymer ?
#
loop_
_entity_poly.entity_id
_entity_poly.type
_entity_poly.pdbx_seq_one_letter_code
_entity_poly.pdbx_strand_id
1 'polypeptide(L)'
;MHKMRYRLLECSSEACSETSTTKCPCRGKVITCLDTTCVCVYEYNEHLSAADDPKKKKFTKAQKDFCRELADQHLRPMRIRLALSRKFETSLMDLPPLTTVQNFVNYYSRTYLENYDRLKELKMWIYTHAYNGSEQMTQPFAFGWEYDSDGKLVVGNGSDESPFIVGLTTKALMLRMMLPPEYFVLHVDGTYKTNYVDYTVVVLGVSDRSRGFHLVALFIVSQETQSVFEAVLLALRRLYFWIAGKELVVQYAMDDGDKAQYAVLRKWMEDSRLLAFSQYMSAQWLYGPFSTWQAYATPIGFATTNNPVETFNAVIKRDYTLRRRLKIGTLLRNLSACCQDQSLSTPSFQFGVTPRHRSHAV
;
A
#
# COMPACT_ATOMS: atom_id res chain seq x y z
N MET A 1 -7.87 36.85 36.30
CA MET A 1 -6.74 35.94 36.61
C MET A 1 -6.36 35.22 35.33
N HIS A 2 -5.15 35.42 34.80
CA HIS A 2 -4.71 34.71 33.60
C HIS A 2 -4.39 33.25 33.91
N LYS A 3 -4.70 32.33 32.97
CA LYS A 3 -4.36 30.91 33.13
C LYS A 3 -2.89 30.69 32.78
N MET A 4 -2.14 30.12 33.72
CA MET A 4 -0.71 29.84 33.55
C MET A 4 -0.46 28.34 33.42
N ARG A 5 0.34 27.95 32.43
CA ARG A 5 0.91 26.60 32.33
C ARG A 5 2.35 26.65 32.83
N TYR A 6 2.69 25.82 33.81
CA TYR A 6 4.06 25.67 34.27
C TYR A 6 4.66 24.36 33.77
N ARG A 7 5.96 24.38 33.46
CA ARG A 7 6.76 23.19 33.13
C ARG A 7 8.11 23.28 33.83
N LEU A 8 8.48 22.20 34.53
CA LEU A 8 9.81 22.04 35.10
C LEU A 8 10.70 21.31 34.09
N LEU A 9 11.96 21.74 34.00
CA LEU A 9 12.97 21.21 33.10
C LEU A 9 14.18 20.75 33.92
N GLU A 10 14.71 19.59 33.56
CA GLU A 10 16.01 19.13 34.05
C GLU A 10 17.07 19.35 32.97
N CYS A 11 18.32 19.54 33.38
CA CYS A 11 19.44 19.64 32.45
C CYS A 11 19.62 18.33 31.66
N SER A 12 19.73 18.46 30.34
CA SER A 12 19.98 17.36 29.39
C SER A 12 21.21 17.60 28.52
N SER A 13 22.17 18.42 28.99
CA SER A 13 23.38 18.74 28.24
C SER A 13 24.35 17.58 28.24
N GLU A 14 24.85 17.22 27.06
CA GLU A 14 25.87 16.17 26.89
C GLU A 14 27.18 16.61 27.56
N ALA A 15 27.56 17.89 27.41
CA ALA A 15 28.73 18.44 28.08
C ALA A 15 28.65 18.34 29.62
N CYS A 16 27.47 18.55 30.21
CA CYS A 16 27.26 18.36 31.65
C CYS A 16 27.30 16.87 32.07
N SER A 17 26.81 15.97 31.20
CA SER A 17 26.80 14.53 31.46
C SER A 17 28.19 13.89 31.34
N GLU A 18 29.08 14.47 30.53
CA GLU A 18 30.47 14.00 30.39
C GLU A 18 31.38 14.50 31.53
N THR A 19 31.02 15.63 32.15
CA THR A 19 31.81 16.25 33.23
C THR A 19 31.66 15.52 34.57
N SER A 20 30.52 14.87 34.82
CA SER A 20 30.28 14.12 36.06
C SER A 20 29.29 12.98 35.83
N THR A 21 29.47 11.88 36.58
CA THR A 21 28.50 10.77 36.65
C THR A 21 27.25 11.12 37.49
N THR A 22 27.27 12.23 38.23
CA THR A 22 26.13 12.73 39.00
C THR A 22 25.24 13.66 38.16
N LYS A 23 23.92 13.60 38.40
CA LYS A 23 22.95 14.45 37.68
C LYS A 23 23.26 15.94 37.90
N CYS A 24 23.28 16.70 36.80
CA CYS A 24 23.48 18.16 36.84
C CYS A 24 22.44 18.85 37.74
N PRO A 25 22.85 19.79 38.62
CA PRO A 25 21.96 20.45 39.58
C PRO A 25 21.11 21.56 38.95
N CYS A 26 21.43 22.01 37.73
CA CYS A 26 20.64 23.02 37.02
C CYS A 26 19.19 22.54 36.78
N ARG A 27 18.24 23.43 37.06
CA ARG A 27 16.81 23.24 36.85
C ARG A 27 16.21 24.45 36.17
N GLY A 28 15.36 24.21 35.18
CA GLY A 28 14.60 25.26 34.48
C GLY A 28 13.13 25.26 34.89
N LYS A 29 12.51 26.43 34.92
CA LYS A 29 11.06 26.59 35.05
C LYS A 29 10.55 27.48 33.93
N VAL A 30 9.64 26.95 33.13
CA VAL A 30 8.96 27.70 32.07
C VAL A 30 7.55 27.98 32.52
N ILE A 31 7.15 29.25 32.51
CA ILE A 31 5.80 29.71 32.80
C ILE A 31 5.24 30.33 31.53
N THR A 32 4.17 29.76 31.01
CA THR A 32 3.47 30.25 29.82
C THR A 32 2.10 30.78 30.22
N CYS A 33 1.86 32.07 29.96
CA CYS A 33 0.52 32.64 30.01
C CYS A 33 -0.28 32.14 28.81
N LEU A 34 -1.38 31.43 29.05
CA LEU A 34 -2.20 30.89 27.98
C LEU A 34 -3.02 31.97 27.27
N ASP A 35 -3.25 33.10 27.93
CA ASP A 35 -4.06 34.20 27.39
C ASP A 35 -3.23 35.18 26.53
N THR A 36 -1.98 35.45 26.94
CA THR A 36 -1.09 36.40 26.22
C THR A 36 0.02 35.71 25.44
N THR A 37 0.15 34.39 25.56
CA THR A 37 1.28 33.58 25.02
C THR A 37 2.67 34.00 25.51
N CYS A 38 2.75 34.91 26.49
CA CYS A 38 4.01 35.34 27.08
C CYS A 38 4.67 34.17 27.83
N VAL A 39 5.97 33.98 27.60
CA VAL A 39 6.77 32.91 28.20
C VAL A 39 7.87 33.52 29.06
N CYS A 40 7.85 33.22 30.36
CA CYS A 40 8.93 33.53 31.29
C CYS A 40 9.73 32.26 31.58
N VAL A 41 11.06 32.35 31.46
CA VAL A 41 11.97 31.24 31.72
C VAL A 41 12.83 31.62 32.92
N TYR A 42 12.88 30.74 33.92
CA TYR A 42 13.69 30.89 35.12
C TYR A 42 14.67 29.73 35.20
N GLU A 43 15.91 30.04 35.56
CA GLU A 43 16.97 29.06 35.77
C GLU A 43 17.38 29.06 37.23
N TYR A 44 17.56 27.87 37.79
CA TYR A 44 17.93 27.63 39.17
C TYR A 44 19.17 26.73 39.21
N ASN A 45 20.19 27.17 39.94
CA ASN A 45 21.54 26.59 40.01
C ASN A 45 22.32 26.68 38.69
N GLU A 46 23.64 26.57 38.79
CA GLU A 46 24.54 26.60 37.65
C GLU A 46 24.73 25.21 37.02
N HIS A 47 25.08 25.19 35.74
CA HIS A 47 25.50 23.99 35.03
C HIS A 47 26.88 23.51 35.49
N LEU A 48 27.14 22.20 35.38
CA LEU A 48 28.46 21.63 35.71
C LEU A 48 29.53 21.94 34.67
N SER A 49 29.13 22.27 33.44
CA SER A 49 30.01 22.65 32.35
C SER A 49 29.59 24.00 31.79
N ALA A 50 30.58 24.85 31.49
CA ALA A 50 30.38 26.11 30.77
C ALA A 50 30.44 25.94 29.24
N ALA A 51 30.62 24.70 28.75
CA ALA A 51 30.66 24.42 27.32
C ALA A 51 29.25 24.34 26.73
N ASP A 52 29.03 25.05 25.63
CA ASP A 52 27.80 24.95 24.85
C ASP A 52 27.71 23.58 24.17
N ASP A 53 26.55 22.94 24.24
CA ASP A 53 26.28 21.74 23.43
C ASP A 53 26.37 22.10 21.92
N PRO A 54 26.87 21.18 21.07
CA PRO A 54 26.92 21.41 19.63
C PRO A 54 25.52 21.69 19.07
N LYS A 55 25.37 22.84 18.40
CA LYS A 55 24.09 23.25 17.80
C LYS A 55 23.61 22.18 16.82
N LYS A 56 22.42 21.60 17.08
CA LYS A 56 21.77 20.65 16.16
C LYS A 56 21.70 21.25 14.75
N LYS A 57 22.29 20.56 13.77
CA LYS A 57 22.31 20.98 12.35
C LYS A 57 20.86 21.05 11.83
N LYS A 58 20.32 22.26 11.66
CA LYS A 58 18.95 22.53 11.19
C LYS A 58 18.99 22.97 9.72
N PHE A 59 17.92 22.68 8.98
CA PHE A 59 17.77 23.21 7.62
C PHE A 59 17.71 24.74 7.62
N THR A 60 18.45 25.36 6.70
CA THR A 60 18.25 26.77 6.33
C THR A 60 16.92 26.95 5.61
N LYS A 61 16.43 28.19 5.51
CA LYS A 61 15.19 28.50 4.77
C LYS A 61 15.27 28.05 3.30
N ALA A 62 16.38 28.36 2.63
CA ALA A 62 16.63 27.93 1.25
C ALA A 62 16.67 26.40 1.09
N GLN A 63 17.29 25.68 2.03
CA GLN A 63 17.29 24.21 2.03
C GLN A 63 15.88 23.64 2.24
N LYS A 64 15.07 24.23 3.12
CA LYS A 64 13.67 23.83 3.32
C LYS A 64 12.86 24.02 2.04
N ASP A 65 13.00 25.17 1.38
CA ASP A 65 12.25 25.50 0.16
C ASP A 65 12.64 24.54 -0.97
N PHE A 66 13.94 24.23 -1.11
CA PHE A 66 14.39 23.21 -2.07
C PHE A 66 13.91 21.80 -1.72
N CYS A 67 13.89 21.41 -0.44
CA CYS A 67 13.32 20.14 -0.02
C CYS A 67 11.84 20.01 -0.38
N ARG A 68 11.06 21.11 -0.27
CA ARG A 68 9.66 21.13 -0.67
C ARG A 68 9.49 20.93 -2.16
N GLU A 69 10.26 21.66 -2.98
CA GLU A 69 10.25 21.51 -4.45
C GLU A 69 10.51 20.05 -4.87
N LEU A 70 11.51 19.40 -4.26
CA LEU A 70 11.80 17.99 -4.55
C LEU A 70 10.76 17.02 -3.96
N ALA A 71 10.15 17.38 -2.82
CA ALA A 71 9.04 16.62 -2.25
C ALA A 71 7.77 16.74 -3.12
N ASP A 72 7.51 17.89 -3.72
CA ASP A 72 6.43 18.12 -4.69
C ASP A 72 6.61 17.23 -5.94
N GLN A 73 7.86 16.92 -6.29
CA GLN A 73 8.24 15.96 -7.34
C GLN A 73 8.31 14.50 -6.85
N HIS A 74 7.88 14.23 -5.61
CA HIS A 74 7.85 12.91 -4.99
C HIS A 74 9.21 12.19 -4.94
N LEU A 75 10.31 12.94 -4.83
CA LEU A 75 11.63 12.36 -4.66
C LEU A 75 11.80 11.75 -3.27
N ARG A 76 12.44 10.57 -3.20
CA ARG A 76 12.71 9.90 -1.93
C ARG A 76 13.63 10.74 -1.03
N PRO A 77 13.47 10.71 0.30
CA PRO A 77 14.27 11.52 1.23
C PRO A 77 15.80 11.39 1.07
N MET A 78 16.30 10.20 0.72
CA MET A 78 17.72 10.01 0.42
C MET A 78 18.16 10.76 -0.85
N ARG A 79 17.35 10.74 -1.90
CA ARG A 79 17.62 11.48 -3.15
C ARG A 79 17.58 12.98 -2.91
N ILE A 80 16.67 13.45 -2.06
CA ILE A 80 16.61 14.85 -1.61
C ILE A 80 17.88 15.23 -0.85
N ARG A 81 18.36 14.39 0.07
CA ARG A 81 19.62 14.63 0.81
C ARG A 81 20.84 14.72 -0.10
N LEU A 82 20.94 13.83 -1.09
CA LEU A 82 22.02 13.88 -2.09
C LEU A 82 21.92 15.11 -2.99
N ALA A 83 20.70 15.51 -3.38
CA ALA A 83 20.47 16.72 -4.17
C ALA A 83 20.80 17.99 -3.37
N LEU A 84 20.50 18.03 -2.07
CA LEU A 84 20.90 19.12 -1.17
C LEU A 84 22.42 19.31 -1.15
N SER A 85 23.16 18.20 -1.00
CA SER A 85 24.64 18.24 -0.98
C SER A 85 25.20 18.85 -2.27
N ARG A 86 24.64 18.47 -3.42
CA ARG A 86 25.07 18.99 -4.72
C ARG A 86 24.67 20.45 -4.95
N LYS A 87 23.44 20.85 -4.61
CA LYS A 87 22.91 22.19 -4.89
C LYS A 87 23.53 23.27 -3.98
N PHE A 88 23.87 22.91 -2.74
CA PHE A 88 24.41 23.84 -1.75
C PHE A 88 25.91 23.61 -1.47
N GLU A 89 26.58 22.80 -2.28
CA GLU A 89 28.01 22.45 -2.14
C GLU A 89 28.40 22.05 -0.70
N THR A 90 27.47 21.40 0.00
CA THR A 90 27.62 21.07 1.41
C THR A 90 27.97 19.59 1.55
N SER A 91 28.98 19.27 2.35
CA SER A 91 29.33 17.88 2.68
C SER A 91 28.14 17.15 3.31
N LEU A 92 28.00 15.85 3.02
CA LEU A 92 26.95 15.02 3.63
C LEU A 92 27.04 14.96 5.15
N MET A 93 28.24 15.12 5.72
CA MET A 93 28.47 15.19 7.17
C MET A 93 27.94 16.48 7.79
N ASP A 94 27.85 17.56 7.00
CA ASP A 94 27.42 18.89 7.44
C ASP A 94 25.96 19.18 7.15
N LEU A 95 25.29 18.28 6.43
CA LEU A 95 23.85 18.30 6.28
C LEU A 95 23.13 17.67 7.47
N PRO A 96 21.86 18.05 7.69
CA PRO A 96 21.00 17.33 8.64
C PRO A 96 20.97 15.82 8.35
N PRO A 97 20.89 14.97 9.39
CA PRO A 97 20.76 13.53 9.23
C PRO A 97 19.59 13.15 8.33
N LEU A 98 19.67 11.97 7.71
CA LEU A 98 18.62 11.45 6.82
C LEU A 98 17.26 11.41 7.52
N THR A 99 17.24 11.03 8.80
CA THR A 99 16.03 11.02 9.63
C THR A 99 15.37 12.40 9.72
N THR A 100 16.15 13.48 9.74
CA THR A 100 15.63 14.85 9.75
C THR A 100 15.02 15.23 8.40
N VAL A 101 15.65 14.82 7.29
CA VAL A 101 15.10 14.98 5.93
C VAL A 101 13.80 14.19 5.79
N GLN A 102 13.79 12.93 6.24
CA GLN A 102 12.61 12.06 6.24
C GLN A 102 11.46 12.70 7.03
N ASN A 103 11.71 13.13 8.27
CA ASN A 103 10.69 13.75 9.11
C ASN A 103 10.13 15.04 8.48
N PHE A 104 11.00 15.88 7.90
CA PHE A 104 10.56 17.11 7.23
C PHE A 104 9.70 16.80 6.00
N VAL A 105 10.14 15.89 5.14
CA VAL A 105 9.41 15.50 3.92
C VAL A 105 8.08 14.82 4.30
N ASN A 106 8.06 13.95 5.31
CA ASN A 106 6.84 13.31 5.78
C ASN A 106 5.84 14.31 6.34
N TYR A 107 6.29 15.26 7.17
CA TYR A 107 5.44 16.33 7.68
C TYR A 107 4.91 17.21 6.55
N TYR A 108 5.77 17.66 5.65
CA TYR A 108 5.39 18.51 4.52
C TYR A 108 4.42 17.80 3.58
N SER A 109 4.67 16.51 3.29
CA SER A 109 3.78 15.69 2.49
C SER A 109 2.40 15.58 3.12
N ARG A 110 2.32 15.26 4.41
CA ARG A 110 1.06 15.17 5.16
C ARG A 110 0.29 16.49 5.27
N THR A 111 1.02 17.60 5.35
CA THR A 111 0.41 18.90 5.62
C THR A 111 0.03 19.65 4.34
N TYR A 112 0.77 19.46 3.24
CA TYR A 112 0.67 20.30 2.04
C TYR A 112 0.57 19.52 0.72
N LEU A 113 1.07 18.28 0.63
CA LEU A 113 0.95 17.45 -0.59
C LEU A 113 -0.26 16.53 -0.57
N GLU A 114 -0.62 16.03 0.61
CA GLU A 114 -1.90 15.43 0.97
C GLU A 114 -2.98 16.51 1.09
N ASN A 115 -3.06 17.40 0.09
CA ASN A 115 -4.09 18.43 0.02
C ASN A 115 -5.44 17.73 0.23
N TYR A 116 -6.12 18.03 1.34
CA TYR A 116 -7.33 17.34 1.77
C TYR A 116 -8.38 17.28 0.64
N ASP A 117 -8.40 18.30 -0.22
CA ASP A 117 -9.23 18.37 -1.42
C ASP A 117 -8.95 17.25 -2.42
N ARG A 118 -7.71 16.79 -2.60
CA ARG A 118 -7.38 15.67 -3.49
C ARG A 118 -7.73 14.31 -2.89
N LEU A 119 -7.59 14.16 -1.58
CA LEU A 119 -8.05 12.96 -0.85
C LEU A 119 -9.58 12.89 -0.84
N LYS A 120 -10.24 14.05 -0.70
CA LYS A 120 -11.69 14.20 -0.81
C LYS A 120 -12.17 13.91 -2.24
N GLU A 121 -11.51 14.44 -3.27
CA GLU A 121 -11.79 14.11 -4.68
C GLU A 121 -11.57 12.63 -4.97
N LEU A 122 -10.51 12.03 -4.43
CA LEU A 122 -10.22 10.60 -4.56
C LEU A 122 -11.32 9.75 -3.94
N LYS A 123 -11.65 10.01 -2.67
CA LYS A 123 -12.73 9.31 -1.96
C LYS A 123 -14.08 9.54 -2.65
N MET A 124 -14.36 10.76 -3.09
CA MET A 124 -15.56 11.08 -3.87
C MET A 124 -15.62 10.26 -5.15
N TRP A 125 -14.53 10.20 -5.92
CA TRP A 125 -14.47 9.38 -7.13
C TRP A 125 -14.76 7.91 -6.82
N ILE A 126 -14.13 7.36 -5.77
CA ILE A 126 -14.38 5.97 -5.35
C ILE A 126 -15.84 5.76 -4.97
N TYR A 127 -16.45 6.66 -4.20
CA TYR A 127 -17.85 6.55 -3.78
C TYR A 127 -18.82 6.70 -4.95
N THR A 128 -18.58 7.62 -5.87
CA THR A 128 -19.41 7.80 -7.08
C THR A 128 -19.36 6.57 -7.99
N HIS A 129 -18.26 5.81 -7.98
CA HIS A 129 -18.08 4.61 -8.78
C HIS A 129 -18.23 3.33 -7.97
N ALA A 130 -18.66 3.40 -6.70
CA ALA A 130 -18.82 2.22 -5.87
C ALA A 130 -19.98 1.35 -6.39
N TYR A 131 -19.76 0.04 -6.40
CA TYR A 131 -20.75 -0.95 -6.83
C TYR A 131 -22.06 -0.77 -6.07
N ASN A 132 -23.14 -0.53 -6.82
CA ASN A 132 -24.50 -0.44 -6.32
C ASN A 132 -25.45 -1.45 -7.00
N GLY A 133 -24.95 -2.23 -7.96
CA GLY A 133 -25.69 -3.27 -8.66
C GLY A 133 -26.36 -2.80 -9.95
N SER A 134 -26.49 -1.50 -10.20
CA SER A 134 -27.10 -0.94 -11.42
C SER A 134 -26.14 -0.86 -12.62
N GLU A 135 -24.84 -1.11 -12.41
CA GLU A 135 -23.83 -0.94 -13.44
C GLU A 135 -24.05 -1.85 -14.64
N GLN A 136 -23.74 -1.37 -15.85
CA GLN A 136 -23.79 -2.19 -17.06
C GLN A 136 -22.71 -3.27 -17.06
N MET A 137 -22.83 -4.26 -17.95
CA MET A 137 -21.98 -5.44 -17.95
C MET A 137 -20.48 -5.13 -18.05
N THR A 138 -20.11 -4.15 -18.87
CA THR A 138 -18.73 -3.72 -19.13
C THR A 138 -18.37 -2.40 -18.45
N GLN A 139 -19.29 -1.83 -17.68
CA GLN A 139 -19.04 -0.60 -16.94
C GLN A 139 -18.16 -0.91 -15.73
N PRO A 140 -17.01 -0.23 -15.57
CA PRO A 140 -16.15 -0.43 -14.41
C PRO A 140 -16.73 0.23 -13.16
N PHE A 141 -16.50 -0.41 -12.02
CA PHE A 141 -16.89 0.07 -10.71
C PHE A 141 -15.85 -0.32 -9.64
N ALA A 142 -15.88 0.41 -8.54
CA ALA A 142 -15.09 0.18 -7.35
C ALA A 142 -15.83 -0.69 -6.33
N PHE A 143 -15.08 -1.50 -5.58
CA PHE A 143 -15.60 -2.31 -4.49
C PHE A 143 -14.50 -2.57 -3.45
N GLY A 144 -14.86 -3.14 -2.31
CA GLY A 144 -13.88 -3.52 -1.28
C GLY A 144 -14.51 -4.40 -0.22
N TRP A 145 -13.90 -4.50 0.96
CA TRP A 145 -14.33 -5.39 2.03
C TRP A 145 -15.23 -4.72 3.06
N GLU A 146 -14.84 -3.56 3.57
CA GLU A 146 -15.57 -2.88 4.63
C GLU A 146 -16.58 -1.88 4.05
N TYR A 147 -17.79 -1.90 4.60
CA TYR A 147 -18.86 -0.96 4.29
C TYR A 147 -19.36 -0.37 5.61
N ASP A 148 -19.64 0.92 5.62
CA ASP A 148 -20.21 1.58 6.80
C ASP A 148 -21.69 1.25 6.97
N SER A 149 -22.30 1.77 8.04
CA SER A 149 -23.72 1.58 8.34
C SER A 149 -24.65 2.13 7.25
N ASP A 150 -24.17 3.07 6.43
CA ASP A 150 -24.91 3.67 5.33
C ASP A 150 -24.70 2.90 4.01
N GLY A 151 -23.97 1.78 4.04
CA GLY A 151 -23.64 0.97 2.87
C GLY A 151 -22.62 1.62 1.93
N LYS A 152 -21.85 2.60 2.40
CA LYS A 152 -20.75 3.20 1.61
C LYS A 152 -19.46 2.43 1.86
N LEU A 153 -18.69 2.26 0.79
CA LEU A 153 -17.39 1.62 0.83
C LEU A 153 -16.46 2.39 1.78
N VAL A 154 -15.87 1.69 2.75
CA VAL A 154 -14.87 2.27 3.65
C VAL A 154 -13.50 2.19 2.98
N VAL A 155 -12.84 3.35 2.85
CA VAL A 155 -11.50 3.46 2.28
C VAL A 155 -10.55 4.09 3.30
N GLY A 156 -9.57 3.30 3.74
CA GLY A 156 -8.55 3.74 4.68
C GLY A 156 -7.64 4.82 4.11
N ASN A 157 -6.85 5.44 4.99
CA ASN A 157 -5.89 6.47 4.60
C ASN A 157 -4.53 5.89 4.17
N GLY A 158 -4.33 4.58 4.32
CA GLY A 158 -3.09 3.88 4.02
C GLY A 158 -2.11 3.77 5.19
N SER A 159 -2.50 4.18 6.40
CA SER A 159 -1.74 3.86 7.61
C SER A 159 -1.89 2.38 7.96
N ASP A 160 -1.07 1.90 8.89
CA ASP A 160 -1.12 0.50 9.33
C ASP A 160 -2.42 0.18 10.08
N GLU A 161 -3.01 1.17 10.76
CA GLU A 161 -4.30 1.06 11.44
C GLU A 161 -5.50 1.22 10.50
N SER A 162 -5.31 1.85 9.34
CA SER A 162 -6.37 2.07 8.35
C SER A 162 -5.85 1.86 6.92
N PRO A 163 -5.62 0.60 6.52
CA PRO A 163 -5.11 0.27 5.19
C PRO A 163 -6.02 0.79 4.07
N PHE A 164 -5.40 1.32 3.02
CA PHE A 164 -6.06 1.68 1.78
C PHE A 164 -6.28 0.40 0.97
N ILE A 165 -7.54 -0.01 0.78
CA ILE A 165 -7.92 -1.19 0.01
C ILE A 165 -9.08 -0.81 -0.92
N VAL A 166 -8.85 -0.84 -2.24
CA VAL A 166 -9.89 -0.57 -3.24
C VAL A 166 -9.72 -1.52 -4.41
N GLY A 167 -10.76 -2.29 -4.71
CA GLY A 167 -10.89 -3.14 -5.88
C GLY A 167 -11.60 -2.43 -7.04
N LEU A 168 -11.23 -2.77 -8.26
CA LEU A 168 -11.83 -2.32 -9.52
C LEU A 168 -12.13 -3.55 -10.40
N THR A 169 -13.31 -3.60 -10.99
CA THR A 169 -13.73 -4.67 -11.91
C THR A 169 -14.94 -4.23 -12.74
N THR A 170 -15.46 -5.13 -13.58
CA THR A 170 -16.77 -5.04 -14.24
C THR A 170 -17.55 -6.33 -13.98
N LYS A 171 -18.86 -6.33 -14.24
CA LYS A 171 -19.65 -7.58 -14.15
C LYS A 171 -19.14 -8.64 -15.12
N ALA A 172 -18.78 -8.26 -16.35
CA ALA A 172 -18.20 -9.16 -17.36
C ALA A 172 -16.91 -9.82 -16.89
N LEU A 173 -16.00 -9.06 -16.27
CA LEU A 173 -14.75 -9.63 -15.76
C LEU A 173 -15.01 -10.61 -14.61
N MET A 174 -15.89 -10.25 -13.67
CA MET A 174 -16.25 -11.11 -12.54
C MET A 174 -16.86 -12.44 -13.00
N LEU A 175 -17.74 -12.39 -14.01
CA LEU A 175 -18.44 -13.56 -14.55
C LEU A 175 -17.53 -14.54 -15.31
N ARG A 176 -16.26 -14.21 -15.56
CA ARG A 176 -15.27 -15.17 -16.09
C ARG A 176 -15.03 -16.35 -15.16
N MET A 177 -15.24 -16.15 -13.86
CA MET A 177 -15.18 -17.20 -12.84
C MET A 177 -16.48 -18.02 -12.72
N MET A 178 -17.44 -17.86 -13.63
CA MET A 178 -18.63 -18.72 -13.66
C MET A 178 -18.39 -20.09 -14.29
N LEU A 179 -17.24 -20.27 -14.95
CA LEU A 179 -16.80 -21.55 -15.48
C LEU A 179 -16.69 -22.59 -14.36
N PRO A 180 -16.85 -23.89 -14.65
CA PRO A 180 -16.57 -24.92 -13.66
C PRO A 180 -15.11 -24.81 -13.17
N PRO A 181 -14.86 -24.99 -11.87
CA PRO A 181 -13.58 -24.70 -11.23
C PRO A 181 -12.40 -25.51 -11.77
N GLU A 182 -12.67 -26.64 -12.44
CA GLU A 182 -11.68 -27.48 -13.11
C GLU A 182 -11.12 -26.88 -14.42
N TYR A 183 -11.78 -25.86 -14.99
CA TYR A 183 -11.39 -25.27 -16.27
C TYR A 183 -10.50 -24.03 -16.14
N PHE A 184 -10.21 -23.58 -14.93
CA PHE A 184 -9.37 -22.41 -14.74
C PHE A 184 -8.45 -22.53 -13.54
N VAL A 185 -7.38 -21.74 -13.57
CA VAL A 185 -6.50 -21.50 -12.42
C VAL A 185 -6.65 -20.04 -12.03
N LEU A 186 -6.99 -19.76 -10.77
CA LEU A 186 -7.00 -18.40 -10.23
C LEU A 186 -5.57 -17.94 -9.97
N HIS A 187 -5.21 -16.77 -10.46
CA HIS A 187 -3.92 -16.13 -10.22
C HIS A 187 -4.11 -14.94 -9.30
N VAL A 188 -3.21 -14.82 -8.32
CA VAL A 188 -3.07 -13.65 -7.46
C VAL A 188 -1.60 -13.22 -7.56
N ASP A 189 -1.35 -11.98 -7.97
CA ASP A 189 0.02 -11.47 -8.06
C ASP A 189 0.11 -9.97 -7.80
N GLY A 190 1.24 -9.53 -7.26
CA GLY A 190 1.51 -8.12 -6.94
C GLY A 190 2.28 -7.42 -8.06
N THR A 191 1.78 -6.28 -8.53
CA THR A 191 2.52 -5.41 -9.46
C THR A 191 2.95 -4.10 -8.80
N TYR A 192 4.27 -3.90 -8.78
CA TYR A 192 4.95 -2.81 -8.10
C TYR A 192 5.37 -1.68 -9.04
N LYS A 193 5.82 -0.55 -8.45
CA LYS A 193 6.34 0.64 -9.14
C LYS A 193 5.31 1.33 -10.04
N THR A 194 4.02 1.19 -9.73
CA THR A 194 2.90 1.79 -10.47
C THR A 194 2.52 3.19 -9.96
N ASN A 195 2.83 3.51 -8.70
CA ASN A 195 2.48 4.78 -8.07
C ASN A 195 3.62 5.37 -7.20
N TYR A 196 3.47 6.64 -6.83
CA TYR A 196 4.47 7.39 -6.04
C TYR A 196 4.51 7.03 -4.55
N VAL A 197 3.45 6.43 -4.01
CA VAL A 197 3.35 6.06 -2.59
C VAL A 197 3.68 4.59 -2.34
N ASP A 198 4.22 3.90 -3.36
CA ASP A 198 4.65 2.50 -3.31
C ASP A 198 3.54 1.51 -2.90
N TYR A 199 2.25 1.86 -3.11
CA TYR A 199 1.15 0.91 -2.95
C TYR A 199 1.25 -0.22 -3.98
N THR A 200 0.91 -1.43 -3.58
CA THR A 200 0.87 -2.58 -4.48
C THR A 200 -0.43 -2.57 -5.27
N VAL A 201 -0.34 -2.86 -6.57
CA VAL A 201 -1.52 -3.22 -7.36
C VAL A 201 -1.62 -4.74 -7.38
N VAL A 202 -2.61 -5.32 -6.70
CA VAL A 202 -2.84 -6.77 -6.73
C VAL A 202 -3.69 -7.09 -7.95
N VAL A 203 -3.21 -8.01 -8.77
CA VAL A 203 -3.85 -8.45 -10.02
C VAL A 203 -4.47 -9.81 -9.78
N LEU A 204 -5.79 -9.87 -9.97
CA LEU A 204 -6.57 -11.09 -9.88
C LEU A 204 -7.09 -11.44 -11.27
N GLY A 205 -6.84 -12.67 -11.70
CA GLY A 205 -7.35 -13.16 -12.97
C GLY A 205 -7.35 -14.67 -13.02
N VAL A 206 -7.94 -15.21 -14.08
CA VAL A 206 -7.96 -16.65 -14.32
C VAL A 206 -7.17 -16.97 -15.57
N SER A 207 -6.42 -18.07 -15.56
CA SER A 207 -5.79 -18.58 -16.78
C SER A 207 -6.56 -19.76 -17.35
N ASP A 208 -6.63 -19.82 -18.67
CA ASP A 208 -7.19 -20.95 -19.42
C ASP A 208 -6.13 -22.02 -19.74
N ARG A 209 -6.57 -23.11 -20.40
CA ARG A 209 -5.71 -24.26 -20.73
C ARG A 209 -4.69 -23.95 -21.84
N SER A 210 -4.83 -22.84 -22.55
CA SER A 210 -3.84 -22.31 -23.50
C SER A 210 -2.89 -21.30 -22.88
N ARG A 211 -2.89 -21.18 -21.54
CA ARG A 211 -2.07 -20.24 -20.77
C ARG A 211 -2.40 -18.78 -21.13
N GLY A 212 -3.61 -18.53 -21.61
CA GLY A 212 -4.17 -17.19 -21.79
C GLY A 212 -4.63 -16.67 -20.43
N PHE A 213 -4.20 -15.45 -20.08
CA PHE A 213 -4.62 -14.78 -18.86
C PHE A 213 -5.85 -13.92 -19.11
N HIS A 214 -6.84 -14.05 -18.24
CA HIS A 214 -8.10 -13.32 -18.29
C HIS A 214 -8.27 -12.55 -17.00
N LEU A 215 -8.18 -11.21 -17.06
CA LEU A 215 -8.36 -10.35 -15.89
C LEU A 215 -9.74 -10.58 -15.24
N VAL A 216 -9.77 -10.57 -13.90
CA VAL A 216 -11.00 -10.61 -13.10
C VAL A 216 -11.15 -9.33 -12.30
N ALA A 217 -10.11 -8.90 -11.58
CA ALA A 217 -10.14 -7.69 -10.77
C ALA A 217 -8.75 -7.11 -10.54
N LEU A 218 -8.69 -5.82 -10.24
CA LEU A 218 -7.46 -5.12 -9.84
C LEU A 218 -7.70 -4.48 -8.48
N PHE A 219 -6.79 -4.66 -7.53
CA PHE A 219 -6.85 -3.97 -6.25
C PHE A 219 -5.66 -3.04 -6.09
N ILE A 220 -5.87 -1.91 -5.43
CA ILE A 220 -4.78 -1.08 -4.89
C ILE A 220 -4.75 -1.31 -3.38
N VAL A 221 -3.61 -1.74 -2.86
CA VAL A 221 -3.40 -2.00 -1.44
C VAL A 221 -2.17 -1.28 -0.91
N SER A 222 -2.27 -0.66 0.27
CA SER A 222 -1.16 0.07 0.88
C SER A 222 -0.16 -0.81 1.63
N GLN A 223 -0.63 -1.91 2.23
CA GLN A 223 0.20 -2.87 2.96
C GLN A 223 0.05 -4.27 2.34
N GLU A 224 1.13 -5.03 2.38
CA GLU A 224 1.16 -6.45 1.96
C GLU A 224 1.10 -7.36 3.19
N THR A 225 0.15 -7.06 4.07
CA THR A 225 -0.12 -7.84 5.27
C THR A 225 -1.20 -8.87 5.02
N GLN A 226 -1.20 -9.91 5.84
CA GLN A 226 -2.19 -10.98 5.80
C GLN A 226 -3.63 -10.46 5.84
N SER A 227 -3.96 -9.53 6.75
CA SER A 227 -5.32 -8.99 6.90
C SER A 227 -5.79 -8.23 5.65
N VAL A 228 -4.87 -7.58 4.93
CA VAL A 228 -5.18 -6.89 3.68
C VAL A 228 -5.50 -7.88 2.57
N PHE A 229 -4.69 -8.94 2.40
CA PHE A 229 -4.98 -9.97 1.39
C PHE A 229 -6.25 -10.76 1.71
N GLU A 230 -6.54 -11.01 2.99
CA GLU A 230 -7.82 -11.58 3.43
C GLU A 230 -8.99 -10.69 3.00
N ALA A 231 -8.92 -9.39 3.29
CA ALA A 231 -9.95 -8.43 2.87
C ALA A 231 -10.12 -8.41 1.33
N VAL A 232 -9.04 -8.47 0.56
CA VAL A 232 -9.10 -8.56 -0.92
C VAL A 232 -9.85 -9.80 -1.39
N LEU A 233 -9.52 -10.98 -0.86
CA LEU A 233 -10.15 -12.24 -1.27
C LEU A 233 -11.61 -12.35 -0.81
N LEU A 234 -11.92 -11.89 0.40
CA LEU A 234 -13.29 -11.85 0.91
C LEU A 234 -14.16 -10.84 0.14
N ALA A 235 -13.61 -9.68 -0.22
CA ALA A 235 -14.27 -8.71 -1.09
C ALA A 235 -14.58 -9.32 -2.47
N LEU A 236 -13.64 -10.06 -3.05
CA LEU A 236 -13.82 -10.77 -4.32
C LEU A 236 -14.94 -11.81 -4.23
N ARG A 237 -14.90 -12.70 -3.22
CA ARG A 237 -15.91 -13.76 -3.02
C ARG A 237 -17.30 -13.17 -2.84
N ARG A 238 -17.42 -12.11 -2.02
CA ARG A 238 -18.72 -11.45 -1.77
C ARG A 238 -19.26 -10.79 -3.03
N LEU A 239 -18.42 -10.05 -3.76
CA LEU A 239 -18.85 -9.40 -4.99
C LEU A 239 -19.26 -10.44 -6.05
N TYR A 240 -18.53 -11.54 -6.16
CA TYR A 240 -18.93 -12.64 -7.03
C TYR A 240 -20.31 -13.18 -6.68
N PHE A 241 -20.59 -13.42 -5.39
CA PHE A 241 -21.92 -13.86 -4.95
C PHE A 241 -23.01 -12.85 -5.32
N TRP A 242 -22.78 -11.56 -5.12
CA TRP A 242 -23.73 -10.50 -5.51
C TRP A 242 -24.02 -10.48 -7.01
N ILE A 243 -23.02 -10.74 -7.86
CA ILE A 243 -23.15 -10.66 -9.32
C ILE A 243 -23.67 -11.97 -9.93
N ALA A 244 -23.16 -13.12 -9.48
CA ALA A 244 -23.43 -14.43 -10.07
C ALA A 244 -24.55 -15.19 -9.37
N GLY A 245 -24.96 -14.79 -8.16
CA GLY A 245 -25.99 -15.46 -7.37
C GLY A 245 -25.59 -16.85 -6.87
N LYS A 246 -24.30 -17.19 -6.89
CA LYS A 246 -23.75 -18.47 -6.43
C LYS A 246 -22.42 -18.28 -5.69
N GLU A 247 -22.07 -19.23 -4.84
CA GLU A 247 -20.78 -19.19 -4.16
C GLU A 247 -19.62 -19.39 -5.14
N LEU A 248 -18.53 -18.62 -4.93
CA LEU A 248 -17.31 -18.80 -5.69
C LEU A 248 -16.61 -20.08 -5.23
N VAL A 249 -16.44 -21.01 -6.15
CA VAL A 249 -15.63 -22.23 -5.95
C VAL A 249 -14.40 -22.11 -6.83
N VAL A 250 -13.23 -22.34 -6.25
CA VAL A 250 -11.93 -22.33 -6.95
C VAL A 250 -11.24 -23.64 -6.60
N GLN A 251 -10.87 -24.42 -7.62
CA GLN A 251 -10.14 -25.67 -7.37
C GLN A 251 -8.64 -25.45 -7.42
N TYR A 252 -8.17 -24.63 -8.37
CA TYR A 252 -6.75 -24.36 -8.56
C TYR A 252 -6.47 -22.87 -8.39
N ALA A 253 -5.45 -22.54 -7.59
CA ALA A 253 -4.95 -21.17 -7.47
C ALA A 253 -3.43 -21.15 -7.55
N MET A 254 -2.87 -20.01 -7.95
CA MET A 254 -1.45 -19.79 -8.15
C MET A 254 -1.05 -18.41 -7.60
N ASP A 255 0.03 -18.41 -6.84
CA ASP A 255 0.68 -17.25 -6.22
C ASP A 255 2.21 -17.50 -6.20
N ASP A 256 3.02 -16.45 -6.11
CA ASP A 256 4.50 -16.50 -6.14
C ASP A 256 5.11 -16.97 -4.78
N GLY A 257 4.28 -17.49 -3.88
CA GLY A 257 4.60 -17.78 -2.47
C GLY A 257 5.12 -19.18 -2.16
N ASP A 258 6.03 -19.75 -2.94
CA ASP A 258 6.35 -21.20 -2.90
C ASP A 258 7.08 -21.73 -1.63
N LYS A 259 7.48 -20.90 -0.65
CA LYS A 259 8.18 -21.38 0.59
C LYS A 259 7.76 -20.76 1.93
N ALA A 260 7.09 -19.61 1.92
CA ALA A 260 6.75 -18.91 3.16
C ALA A 260 5.50 -19.50 3.86
N GLN A 261 4.61 -20.15 3.11
CA GLN A 261 3.25 -20.49 3.54
C GLN A 261 3.21 -21.50 4.70
N TYR A 262 3.97 -22.61 4.63
CA TYR A 262 4.03 -23.59 5.74
C TYR A 262 4.69 -23.03 7.00
N ALA A 263 5.66 -22.12 6.87
CA ALA A 263 6.31 -21.49 8.01
C ALA A 263 5.41 -20.45 8.68
N VAL A 264 4.67 -19.70 7.87
CA VAL A 264 3.69 -18.69 8.30
C VAL A 264 2.50 -19.35 8.98
N LEU A 265 1.97 -20.44 8.43
CA LEU A 265 0.85 -21.18 9.02
C LEU A 265 1.22 -21.86 10.34
N ARG A 266 2.44 -22.41 10.47
CA ARG A 266 2.94 -22.91 11.77
C ARG A 266 3.03 -21.82 12.82
N LYS A 267 3.55 -20.64 12.46
CA LYS A 267 3.56 -19.47 13.35
C LYS A 267 2.15 -19.02 13.75
N TRP A 268 1.17 -19.12 12.85
CA TRP A 268 -0.21 -18.74 13.15
C TRP A 268 -0.91 -19.75 14.07
N MET A 269 -0.56 -21.04 13.99
CA MET A 269 -1.04 -22.07 14.92
C MET A 269 -0.47 -21.92 16.34
N GLU A 270 0.68 -21.25 16.48
CA GLU A 270 1.31 -20.95 17.77
C GLU A 270 0.69 -19.71 18.47
N ASP A 271 -0.02 -18.85 17.75
CA ASP A 271 -0.73 -17.69 18.32
C ASP A 271 -2.19 -18.03 18.63
N SER A 272 -2.54 -18.00 19.91
CA SER A 272 -3.87 -18.34 20.42
C SER A 272 -4.99 -17.48 19.83
N ARG A 273 -4.69 -16.27 19.35
CA ARG A 273 -5.65 -15.35 18.73
C ARG A 273 -5.95 -15.72 17.28
N LEU A 274 -5.03 -16.42 16.63
CA LEU A 274 -5.10 -16.80 15.22
C LEU A 274 -5.46 -18.27 15.04
N LEU A 275 -5.65 -19.03 16.10
CA LEU A 275 -5.87 -20.47 16.05
C LEU A 275 -7.12 -20.86 15.23
N ALA A 276 -8.27 -20.21 15.48
CA ALA A 276 -9.50 -20.48 14.74
C ALA A 276 -9.39 -20.09 13.25
N PHE A 277 -8.71 -18.98 12.97
CA PHE A 277 -8.40 -18.54 11.61
C PHE A 277 -7.43 -19.49 10.90
N SER A 278 -6.40 -19.97 11.60
CA SER A 278 -5.41 -20.92 11.08
C SER A 278 -6.04 -22.26 10.79
N GLN A 279 -6.96 -22.71 11.64
CA GLN A 279 -7.77 -23.91 11.42
C GLN A 279 -8.70 -23.72 10.23
N TYR A 280 -9.38 -22.58 10.09
CA TYR A 280 -10.20 -22.25 8.92
C TYR A 280 -9.36 -22.21 7.63
N MET A 281 -8.23 -21.50 7.63
CA MET A 281 -7.33 -21.39 6.48
C MET A 281 -6.74 -22.74 6.10
N SER A 282 -6.29 -23.51 7.10
CA SER A 282 -5.77 -24.86 6.90
C SER A 282 -6.84 -25.80 6.38
N ALA A 283 -8.06 -25.76 6.93
CA ALA A 283 -9.16 -26.62 6.55
C ALA A 283 -9.81 -26.24 5.20
N GLN A 284 -9.73 -24.98 4.76
CA GLN A 284 -10.27 -24.55 3.46
C GLN A 284 -9.22 -24.64 2.34
N TRP A 285 -7.99 -24.20 2.62
CA TRP A 285 -6.99 -23.90 1.60
C TRP A 285 -5.73 -24.79 1.64
N LEU A 286 -5.54 -25.62 2.67
CA LEU A 286 -4.44 -26.61 2.70
C LEU A 286 -4.90 -28.06 2.70
N TYR A 287 -6.03 -28.35 3.34
CA TYR A 287 -6.61 -29.70 3.44
C TYR A 287 -8.06 -29.76 2.96
N GLY A 288 -8.61 -28.62 2.51
CA GLY A 288 -9.97 -28.49 1.99
C GLY A 288 -10.04 -28.51 0.46
N PRO A 289 -11.19 -28.13 -0.13
CA PRO A 289 -11.41 -28.12 -1.58
C PRO A 289 -10.44 -27.25 -2.38
N PHE A 290 -9.75 -26.31 -1.70
CA PHE A 290 -8.80 -25.39 -2.30
C PHE A 290 -7.33 -25.74 -1.96
N SER A 291 -7.03 -26.97 -1.52
CA SER A 291 -5.69 -27.43 -1.11
C SER A 291 -4.61 -27.42 -2.20
N THR A 292 -4.99 -27.24 -3.47
CA THR A 292 -4.12 -27.34 -4.66
C THR A 292 -3.57 -25.98 -5.10
N TRP A 293 -3.04 -25.22 -4.15
CA TRP A 293 -2.42 -23.90 -4.35
C TRP A 293 -0.96 -23.93 -4.81
N GLN A 294 -0.31 -25.08 -4.71
CA GLN A 294 1.10 -25.22 -5.07
C GLN A 294 1.24 -25.13 -6.59
N ALA A 295 2.26 -24.40 -7.08
CA ALA A 295 2.54 -24.24 -8.51
C ALA A 295 2.65 -25.57 -9.28
N TYR A 296 2.92 -26.67 -8.55
CA TYR A 296 3.07 -28.03 -9.06
C TYR A 296 1.76 -28.83 -9.17
N ALA A 297 0.63 -28.35 -8.61
CA ALA A 297 -0.65 -29.04 -8.62
C ALA A 297 -1.57 -28.61 -9.78
N THR A 298 -1.06 -27.82 -10.73
CA THR A 298 -1.85 -27.38 -11.88
C THR A 298 -2.23 -28.56 -12.79
N PRO A 299 -3.49 -28.64 -13.25
CA PRO A 299 -3.92 -29.72 -14.13
C PRO A 299 -3.16 -29.70 -15.47
N ILE A 300 -3.05 -30.87 -16.10
CA ILE A 300 -2.29 -31.07 -17.34
C ILE A 300 -2.75 -30.08 -18.42
N GLY A 301 -1.81 -29.30 -18.97
CA GLY A 301 -2.03 -28.34 -20.05
C GLY A 301 -2.00 -26.88 -19.60
N PHE A 302 -2.20 -26.60 -18.31
CA PHE A 302 -2.10 -25.25 -17.77
C PHE A 302 -0.63 -24.81 -17.56
N ALA A 303 -0.42 -23.51 -17.32
CA ALA A 303 0.91 -23.01 -16.97
C ALA A 303 1.29 -23.51 -15.57
N THR A 304 2.50 -24.06 -15.42
CA THR A 304 3.04 -24.54 -14.14
C THR A 304 3.78 -23.43 -13.36
N THR A 305 3.66 -22.19 -13.81
CA THR A 305 4.36 -20.99 -13.31
C THR A 305 3.43 -19.79 -13.44
N ASN A 306 3.68 -18.75 -12.64
CA ASN A 306 2.94 -17.47 -12.63
C ASN A 306 3.11 -16.62 -13.92
N ASN A 307 3.84 -17.12 -14.93
CA ASN A 307 4.05 -16.47 -16.22
C ASN A 307 2.81 -15.78 -16.85
N PRO A 308 1.58 -16.36 -16.82
CA PRO A 308 0.41 -15.69 -17.37
C PRO A 308 0.11 -14.33 -16.71
N VAL A 309 0.11 -14.27 -15.38
CA VAL A 309 -0.17 -13.03 -14.64
C VAL A 309 1.01 -12.06 -14.71
N GLU A 310 2.25 -12.54 -14.69
CA GLU A 310 3.43 -11.70 -14.90
C GLU A 310 3.42 -11.00 -16.27
N THR A 311 2.98 -11.72 -17.31
CA THR A 311 2.81 -11.15 -18.65
C THR A 311 1.76 -10.05 -18.64
N PHE A 312 0.66 -10.23 -17.92
CA PHE A 312 -0.36 -9.19 -17.78
C PHE A 312 0.14 -7.99 -16.96
N ASN A 313 0.94 -8.22 -15.92
CA ASN A 313 1.61 -7.14 -15.18
C ASN A 313 2.50 -6.27 -16.07
N ALA A 314 3.15 -6.87 -17.07
CA ALA A 314 3.90 -6.13 -18.08
C ALA A 314 2.98 -5.27 -18.97
N VAL A 315 1.77 -5.73 -19.29
CA VAL A 315 0.73 -4.96 -20.02
C VAL A 315 0.28 -3.74 -19.21
N ILE A 316 -0.05 -3.91 -17.92
CA ILE A 316 -0.37 -2.78 -17.02
C ILE A 316 0.76 -1.74 -17.02
N LYS A 317 2.01 -2.22 -16.91
CA LYS A 317 3.19 -1.36 -16.90
C LYS A 317 3.39 -0.65 -18.24
N ARG A 318 3.18 -1.33 -19.37
CA ARG A 318 3.40 -0.77 -20.71
C ARG A 318 2.31 0.23 -21.11
N ASP A 319 1.04 -0.14 -20.94
CA ASP A 319 -0.07 0.55 -21.61
C ASP A 319 -0.79 1.55 -20.69
N TYR A 320 -0.90 1.22 -19.39
CA TYR A 320 -1.70 2.01 -18.46
C TYR A 320 -0.85 2.92 -17.56
N THR A 321 0.37 2.52 -17.22
CA THR A 321 1.28 3.37 -16.43
C THR A 321 2.43 3.95 -17.24
N LEU A 322 2.61 3.51 -18.49
CA LEU A 322 3.72 3.92 -19.37
C LEU A 322 5.09 3.77 -18.70
N ARG A 323 5.24 2.76 -17.84
CA ARG A 323 6.40 2.47 -16.99
C ARG A 323 6.78 3.63 -16.06
N ARG A 324 5.82 4.48 -15.71
CA ARG A 324 5.97 5.62 -14.79
C ARG A 324 5.16 5.35 -13.52
N ARG A 325 5.61 5.99 -12.44
CA ARG A 325 4.81 6.07 -11.21
C ARG A 325 3.76 7.15 -11.38
N LEU A 326 2.52 6.82 -11.04
CA LEU A 326 1.37 7.73 -11.12
C LEU A 326 0.91 8.18 -9.72
N LYS A 327 0.16 9.27 -9.67
CA LYS A 327 -0.63 9.62 -8.47
C LYS A 327 -1.78 8.62 -8.33
N ILE A 328 -2.22 8.31 -7.10
CA ILE A 328 -3.26 7.29 -6.85
C ILE A 328 -4.55 7.58 -7.62
N GLY A 329 -5.02 8.83 -7.65
CA GLY A 329 -6.23 9.18 -8.42
C GLY A 329 -6.09 8.98 -9.94
N THR A 330 -4.91 9.20 -10.50
CA THR A 330 -4.63 8.90 -11.92
C THR A 330 -4.52 7.39 -12.14
N LEU A 331 -3.87 6.67 -11.22
CA LEU A 331 -3.75 5.22 -11.27
C LEU A 331 -5.13 4.57 -11.25
N LEU A 332 -6.04 4.95 -10.34
CA LEU A 332 -7.40 4.41 -10.29
C LEU A 332 -8.14 4.56 -11.61
N ARG A 333 -8.07 5.74 -12.24
CA ARG A 333 -8.72 5.97 -13.55
C ARG A 333 -8.12 5.09 -14.64
N ASN A 334 -6.80 4.93 -14.66
CA ASN A 334 -6.14 4.08 -15.66
C ASN A 334 -6.43 2.58 -15.43
N LEU A 335 -6.49 2.12 -14.18
CA LEU A 335 -6.88 0.74 -13.88
C LEU A 335 -8.37 0.51 -14.16
N SER A 336 -9.23 1.51 -13.92
CA SER A 336 -10.65 1.46 -14.29
C SER A 336 -10.83 1.34 -15.80
N ALA A 337 -10.07 2.12 -16.59
CA ALA A 337 -10.03 1.99 -18.04
C ALA A 337 -9.52 0.59 -18.46
N CYS A 338 -8.49 0.07 -17.78
CA CYS A 338 -8.01 -1.30 -18.00
C CYS A 338 -9.13 -2.34 -17.80
N CYS A 339 -9.88 -2.25 -16.70
CA CYS A 339 -11.01 -3.14 -16.47
C CYS A 339 -12.06 -3.04 -17.58
N GLN A 340 -12.37 -1.83 -18.03
CA GLN A 340 -13.32 -1.61 -19.13
C GLN A 340 -12.81 -2.21 -20.45
N ASP A 341 -11.59 -1.89 -20.87
CA ASP A 341 -10.97 -2.39 -22.09
C ASP A 341 -10.94 -3.93 -22.09
N GLN A 342 -10.47 -4.52 -20.98
CA GLN A 342 -10.41 -5.97 -20.82
C GLN A 342 -11.79 -6.62 -20.78
N SER A 343 -12.85 -5.89 -20.42
CA SER A 343 -14.21 -6.42 -20.44
C SER A 343 -14.85 -6.36 -21.83
N LEU A 344 -14.41 -5.42 -22.67
CA LEU A 344 -14.84 -5.28 -24.07
C LEU A 344 -14.07 -6.23 -24.98
N SER A 345 -12.76 -6.34 -24.75
CA SER A 345 -11.89 -7.32 -25.38
C SER A 345 -12.12 -8.68 -24.73
N THR A 346 -12.89 -9.56 -25.36
CA THR A 346 -13.03 -10.95 -24.91
C THR A 346 -12.23 -11.88 -25.81
N PRO A 347 -10.93 -12.14 -25.52
CA PRO A 347 -10.29 -13.34 -26.04
C PRO A 347 -11.14 -14.54 -25.62
N SER A 348 -11.49 -15.40 -26.57
CA SER A 348 -12.27 -16.59 -26.28
C SER A 348 -11.51 -17.48 -25.29
N PHE A 349 -12.17 -17.88 -24.20
CA PHE A 349 -11.59 -18.77 -23.20
C PHE A 349 -11.29 -20.14 -23.83
N GLN A 350 -10.04 -20.59 -23.75
CA GLN A 350 -9.60 -21.82 -24.41
C GLN A 350 -9.69 -23.03 -23.47
N PHE A 351 -10.56 -23.99 -23.80
CA PHE A 351 -10.71 -25.24 -23.04
C PHE A 351 -9.68 -26.31 -23.41
N GLY A 352 -9.03 -26.18 -24.57
CA GLY A 352 -7.96 -27.06 -25.06
C GLY A 352 -6.61 -26.34 -25.12
N VAL A 353 -5.53 -27.08 -25.40
CA VAL A 353 -4.21 -26.50 -25.64
C VAL A 353 -4.12 -26.06 -27.10
N THR A 354 -3.97 -24.76 -27.35
CA THR A 354 -3.72 -24.22 -28.68
C THR A 354 -2.21 -24.05 -28.89
N PRO A 355 -1.60 -24.64 -29.95
CA PRO A 355 -0.19 -24.42 -30.24
C PRO A 355 0.08 -22.93 -30.50
N ARG A 356 1.00 -22.33 -29.75
CA ARG A 356 1.51 -20.99 -30.10
C ARG A 356 2.45 -21.15 -31.29
N HIS A 357 1.97 -20.85 -32.50
CA HIS A 357 2.86 -20.66 -33.64
C HIS A 357 3.79 -19.49 -33.32
N ARG A 358 5.04 -19.78 -32.96
CA ARG A 358 6.12 -18.80 -33.06
C ARG A 358 6.35 -18.59 -34.55
N SER A 359 5.75 -17.57 -35.12
CA SER A 359 6.19 -17.03 -36.39
C SER A 359 7.63 -16.54 -36.18
N HIS A 360 8.59 -17.41 -36.51
CA HIS A 360 9.95 -16.98 -36.80
C HIS A 360 9.87 -16.13 -38.06
N ALA A 361 9.76 -14.82 -37.88
CA ALA A 361 10.13 -13.89 -38.95
C ALA A 361 11.64 -14.05 -39.14
N VAL A 362 12.02 -14.62 -40.28
CA VAL A 362 13.38 -14.69 -40.80
C VAL A 362 13.83 -13.31 -41.22
#